data_AF-D7MX78-F1
#
_entry.id   AF-D7MX78-F1
#
_cell.length_a   1.000
_cell.length_b   1.000
_cell.length_c   1.000
_cell.angle_alpha   90.00
_cell.angle_beta   90.00
_cell.angle_gamma   90.00
#
_symmetry.space_group_name_H-M   'P 1'
#
loop_
_entity.id
_entity.type
_entity.pdbx_description
1 polymer ?
#
loop_
_entity_poly.entity_id
_entity_poly.type
_entity_poly.pdbx_seq_one_letter_code
_entity_poly.pdbx_strand_id
1 'polypeptide(L)' 'MLDADEEDAEFQKAKPDICKDYKETGYCRYRDSCKFLHDHRDYKPGWQIEKDCEEVEKVWKRNKAMGVEDEDDNDTDK' A
#
# COMPACT_ATOMS: atom_id res chain seq x y z
N MET A 1 -3.86 39.15 13.43
CA MET A 1 -3.06 37.92 13.28
C MET A 1 -4.01 36.93 12.66
N LEU A 2 -3.87 36.64 11.38
CA LEU A 2 -4.75 35.71 10.66
C LEU A 2 -4.16 34.30 10.88
N ASP A 3 -4.98 33.41 11.42
CA ASP A 3 -4.61 32.06 11.85
C ASP A 3 -4.23 31.15 10.66
N ALA A 4 -3.21 30.31 10.88
CA ALA A 4 -2.42 29.61 9.85
C ALA A 4 -2.94 28.20 9.48
N ASP A 5 -4.22 27.92 9.68
CA ASP A 5 -4.82 26.57 9.56
C ASP A 5 -5.67 26.35 8.29
N GLU A 6 -5.49 27.17 7.23
CA GLU A 6 -6.30 27.10 6.01
C GLU A 6 -5.50 26.85 4.70
N GLU A 7 -4.19 26.54 4.77
CA GLU A 7 -3.35 26.28 3.58
C GLU A 7 -3.06 24.80 3.26
N ASP A 8 -3.67 23.82 3.98
CA ASP A 8 -3.39 22.38 3.76
C ASP A 8 -4.51 21.64 2.99
N ALA A 9 -5.68 22.26 2.81
CA ALA A 9 -6.86 21.60 2.22
C ALA A 9 -6.98 21.69 0.69
N GLU A 10 -6.18 22.51 0.02
CA GLU A 10 -6.25 22.68 -1.45
C GLU A 10 -5.31 21.74 -2.22
N PHE A 11 -4.22 21.26 -1.61
CA PHE A 11 -3.27 20.37 -2.29
C PHE A 11 -3.85 18.96 -2.54
N GLN A 12 -4.83 18.54 -1.74
CA GLN A 12 -5.43 17.22 -1.83
C GLN A 12 -6.56 17.07 -2.86
N LYS A 13 -6.93 18.15 -3.58
CA LYS A 13 -8.08 18.16 -4.50
C LYS A 13 -7.74 18.04 -5.98
N ALA A 14 -6.48 18.10 -6.38
CA ALA A 14 -6.06 17.80 -7.76
C ALA A 14 -5.37 16.42 -7.82
N LYS A 15 -6.05 15.36 -7.38
CA LYS A 15 -5.57 14.01 -7.63
C LYS A 15 -5.72 13.76 -9.13
N PRO A 16 -4.62 13.56 -9.89
CA PRO A 16 -4.73 13.29 -11.32
C PRO A 16 -5.59 12.05 -11.53
N ASP A 17 -6.54 12.10 -12.48
CA ASP A 17 -7.39 10.98 -12.81
C ASP A 17 -6.53 9.77 -13.25
N ILE A 18 -6.48 8.75 -12.40
CA ILE A 18 -5.74 7.51 -12.64
C ILE A 18 -6.49 6.68 -13.70
N CYS A 19 -5.74 6.12 -14.65
CA CYS A 19 -6.29 5.23 -15.68
C CYS A 19 -6.89 3.98 -15.03
N LYS A 20 -8.21 3.78 -15.22
CA LYS A 20 -8.95 2.66 -14.65
C LYS A 20 -8.44 1.30 -15.14
N ASP A 21 -8.32 1.15 -16.46
CA ASP A 21 -7.86 -0.10 -17.08
C ASP A 21 -6.45 -0.49 -16.60
N TYR A 22 -5.57 0.51 -16.48
CA TYR A 22 -4.21 0.33 -16.00
C TYR A 22 -4.17 -0.05 -14.52
N LYS A 23 -5.02 0.58 -13.69
CA LYS A 23 -5.10 0.29 -12.26
C LYS A 23 -5.62 -1.12 -11.97
N GLU A 24 -6.60 -1.61 -12.74
CA GLU A 24 -7.18 -2.93 -12.52
C GLU A 24 -6.32 -4.08 -13.08
N THR A 25 -5.68 -3.86 -14.23
CA THR A 25 -5.03 -4.96 -14.98
C THR A 25 -3.53 -4.79 -15.18
N GLY A 26 -2.97 -3.62 -14.86
CA GLY A 26 -1.60 -3.25 -15.23
C GLY A 26 -1.42 -2.97 -16.73
N TYR A 27 -2.50 -2.98 -17.52
CA TYR A 27 -2.44 -2.80 -18.97
C TYR A 27 -3.48 -1.78 -19.46
N CYS A 28 -3.03 -0.79 -20.23
CA CYS A 28 -3.92 0.14 -20.93
C CYS A 28 -3.73 0.01 -22.43
N ARG A 29 -4.84 -0.12 -23.17
CA ARG A 29 -4.85 -0.15 -24.64
C ARG A 29 -4.26 1.09 -25.31
N TYR A 30 -4.23 2.22 -24.60
CA TYR A 30 -3.67 3.49 -25.08
C TYR A 30 -2.19 3.66 -24.71
N ARG A 31 -1.63 2.80 -23.84
CA ARG A 31 -0.22 2.83 -23.41
C ARG A 31 0.22 4.27 -23.07
N ASP A 32 1.27 4.74 -23.71
CA ASP A 32 1.85 6.06 -23.46
C ASP A 32 1.01 7.22 -24.03
N SER A 33 0.04 6.92 -24.90
CA SER A 33 -0.95 7.88 -25.41
C SER A 33 -2.19 7.97 -24.51
N CYS A 34 -2.20 7.33 -23.35
CA CYS A 34 -3.31 7.39 -22.42
C CYS A 34 -3.46 8.81 -21.85
N LYS A 35 -4.68 9.35 -21.92
CA LYS A 35 -5.01 10.68 -21.36
C LYS A 35 -5.08 10.72 -19.83
N PHE A 36 -4.95 9.57 -19.18
CA PHE A 36 -5.08 9.37 -17.74
C PHE A 36 -3.77 8.82 -17.16
N LEU A 37 -3.52 9.02 -15.87
CA LEU A 37 -2.24 8.67 -15.25
C LEU A 37 -2.10 7.16 -15.05
N HIS A 38 -1.01 6.57 -15.53
CA HIS A 38 -0.60 5.20 -15.21
C HIS A 38 0.16 5.23 -13.88
N ASP A 39 -0.56 5.05 -12.78
CA ASP A 39 0.07 5.00 -11.46
C ASP A 39 0.65 3.60 -11.22
N HIS A 40 1.94 3.52 -10.95
CA HIS A 40 2.63 2.29 -10.53
C HIS A 40 2.76 2.20 -9.00
N ARG A 41 2.04 3.05 -8.25
CA ARG A 41 2.10 3.10 -6.78
C ARG A 41 1.26 2.00 -6.14
N ASP A 42 1.61 0.75 -6.40
CA ASP A 42 1.24 -0.35 -5.50
C ASP A 42 2.17 -0.42 -4.28
N TYR A 43 3.18 0.45 -4.21
CA TYR A 43 4.06 0.57 -3.05
C TYR A 43 3.36 1.26 -1.88
N LYS A 44 3.25 0.54 -0.75
CA LYS A 44 2.82 1.12 0.52
C LYS A 44 3.79 2.23 0.95
N PRO A 45 3.30 3.35 1.49
CA PRO A 45 4.17 4.39 2.03
C PRO A 45 4.94 3.87 3.25
N GLY A 46 6.15 4.40 3.49
CA GLY A 46 7.08 3.90 4.52
C GLY A 46 6.45 3.75 5.91
N TRP A 47 5.63 4.73 6.33
CA TRP A 47 4.93 4.68 7.62
C TRP A 47 3.95 3.50 7.76
N GLN A 48 3.33 3.07 6.65
CA GLN A 48 2.42 1.93 6.64
C GLN A 48 3.20 0.62 6.66
N ILE A 49 4.36 0.55 5.99
CA ILE A 49 5.28 -0.59 6.06
C ILE A 49 5.78 -0.77 7.50
N GLU A 50 6.24 0.30 8.15
CA GLU A 50 6.74 0.28 9.53
C GLU A 50 5.68 -0.24 10.50
N LYS A 51 4.44 0.27 10.38
CA LYS A 51 3.30 -0.18 11.21
C LYS A 51 2.95 -1.64 10.97
N ASP A 52 2.90 -2.07 9.71
CA ASP A 52 2.61 -3.47 9.37
C ASP A 52 3.70 -4.40 9.92
N CYS A 53 4.98 -4.01 9.86
CA CYS A 53 6.09 -4.77 10.46
C CYS A 53 5.95 -4.91 11.98
N GLU A 54 5.62 -3.82 12.68
CA GLU A 54 5.48 -3.83 14.14
C GLU A 54 4.33 -4.72 14.61
N GLU A 55 3.21 -4.73 13.89
CA GLU A 55 2.06 -5.59 14.17
C GLU A 55 2.39 -7.07 13.92
N VAL A 56 3.08 -7.40 12.82
CA VAL A 56 3.55 -8.77 12.54
C VAL A 56 4.47 -9.26 13.66
N GLU A 57 5.39 -8.42 14.14
CA GLU A 57 6.26 -8.78 15.26
C GLU A 57 5.51 -9.02 16.56
N LYS A 58 4.50 -8.20 16.88
CA LYS A 58 3.67 -8.36 18.09
C LYS A 58 2.88 -9.66 18.03
N VAL A 59 2.30 -9.98 16.87
CA VAL A 59 1.59 -11.24 16.65
C VAL A 59 2.51 -12.44 16.82
N TRP A 60 3.72 -12.38 16.23
CA TRP A 60 4.73 -13.43 16.38
C TRP A 60 5.17 -13.61 17.83
N LYS A 61 5.51 -12.52 18.54
CA LYS A 61 5.91 -12.56 19.96
C LYS A 61 4.79 -13.12 20.84
N ARG A 62 3.53 -12.74 20.58
CA ARG A 62 2.35 -13.24 21.30
C ARG A 62 2.12 -14.73 21.04
N ASN A 63 2.14 -15.17 19.79
CA ASN A 63 1.95 -16.58 19.43
C ASN A 63 3.04 -17.46 20.06
N LYS A 64 4.30 -17.00 20.02
CA LYS A 64 5.43 -17.65 20.67
C LYS A 64 5.28 -17.75 22.20
N ALA A 65 4.78 -16.70 22.84
CA ALA A 65 4.50 -16.70 24.28
C ALA A 65 3.34 -17.63 24.67
N MET A 66 2.42 -17.91 23.74
CA MET A 66 1.28 -18.81 23.95
C MET A 66 1.58 -20.26 23.56
N GLY A 67 2.80 -20.58 23.12
CA GLY A 67 3.21 -21.93 22.73
C GLY A 67 2.53 -22.44 21.45
N VAL A 68 2.05 -21.53 20.59
CA VAL A 68 1.60 -21.89 19.24
C VAL A 68 2.86 -22.12 18.42
N GLU A 69 3.25 -23.38 18.26
CA GLU A 69 4.32 -23.78 17.36
C GLU A 69 3.80 -23.57 15.93
N ASP A 70 4.46 -22.70 15.17
CA ASP A 70 4.22 -22.61 13.73
C ASP A 70 4.68 -23.96 13.15
N GLU A 71 3.73 -24.86 12.87
CA GLU A 71 4.01 -26.06 12.08
C GLU A 71 4.47 -25.57 10.70
N ASP A 72 5.80 -25.64 10.49
CA ASP A 72 6.45 -25.36 9.23
C ASP A 72 5.98 -26.42 8.22
N ASP A 73 4.83 -26.17 7.58
CA ASP A 73 4.39 -26.86 6.37
C ASP A 73 5.38 -26.50 5.25
N ASN A 74 6.58 -27.06 5.35
CA ASN A 74 7.46 -27.28 4.21
C ASN A 74 6.80 -28.38 3.36
N ASP A 75 5.73 -28.00 2.66
CA ASP A 75 5.08 -28.87 1.68
C ASP A 75 6.08 -29.14 0.56
N THR A 76 6.45 -30.41 0.49
CA THR A 76 7.37 -30.99 -0.47
C THR A 76 6.76 -30.91 -1.87
N ASP A 77 7.42 -30.23 -2.81
CA ASP A 77 7.20 -30.51 -4.23
C ASP A 77 8.43 -31.21 -4.80
N LYS A 78 8.20 -32.43 -5.29
CA LYS A 78 9.13 -33.50 -5.64
C LYS A 78 9.42 -33.53 -7.13
#